data_AF-A0A2D4KYD6-F1
#
_entry.id   AF-A0A2D4KYD6-F1
#
_cell.length_a   1.000
_cell.length_b   1.000
_cell.length_c   1.000
_cell.angle_alpha   90.00
_cell.angle_beta   90.00
_cell.angle_gamma   90.00
#
_symmetry.space_group_name_H-M   'P 1'
#
loop_
_entity.id
_entity.type
_entity.pdbx_description
1 polymer ?
#
loop_
_entity_poly.entity_id
_entity_poly.type
_entity_poly.pdbx_seq_one_letter_code
_entity_poly.pdbx_strand_id
1 'polypeptide(L)'
;MIILFQLILYMWPTNSAIDERLSKPNIILFMVDDLGIGDLGCYGNTSLRTPNIDNLANGGIKLTHHVAASPLCTPSRAAFLTGRYPIRSGMASLNRLGVFLFSASSGGLPAEEITFAKLLQQEGYSTGLIGKWHLGLNCNSSHDFCHHPLNHGFDHFYGIPVNNIRDCRPGDGSVFIKGIKMHIPSTLQITGISLITLEVMHYIGFFKIPHRMVGYFFLLVITLMAIIFLFFNNFRQLNCFLMRNYTITQQPWIYENLTQRFTEDAKHFIRRYV
;
A
#
# COMPACT_ATOMS: atom_id res chain seq x y z
N MET A 1 -64.20 28.42 -6.71
CA MET A 1 -63.57 27.23 -6.11
C MET A 1 -64.33 26.03 -6.68
N ILE A 2 -63.93 25.33 -7.73
CA ILE A 2 -62.63 24.85 -8.21
C ILE A 2 -62.73 24.72 -9.74
N ILE A 3 -61.74 25.24 -10.48
CA ILE A 3 -61.59 25.05 -11.92
C ILE A 3 -60.84 23.73 -12.12
N LEU A 4 -61.48 22.76 -12.79
CA LEU A 4 -60.91 21.48 -13.14
C LEU A 4 -60.09 21.64 -14.44
N PHE A 5 -58.78 21.90 -14.30
CA PHE A 5 -57.85 21.95 -15.43
C PHE A 5 -57.37 20.52 -15.73
N GLN A 6 -57.93 19.88 -16.76
CA GLN A 6 -57.34 18.68 -17.35
C GLN A 6 -56.11 19.08 -18.17
N LEU A 7 -54.93 18.99 -17.55
CA LEU A 7 -53.66 18.98 -18.25
C LEU A 7 -53.37 17.54 -18.68
N ILE A 8 -53.73 17.26 -19.93
CA ILE A 8 -53.20 16.15 -20.71
C ILE A 8 -51.70 16.41 -20.86
N LEU A 9 -50.90 15.81 -19.97
CA LEU A 9 -49.46 15.70 -20.13
C LEU A 9 -49.23 14.79 -21.35
N TYR A 10 -48.93 15.42 -22.47
CA TYR A 10 -48.26 14.80 -23.61
C TYR A 10 -47.00 14.12 -23.10
N MET A 11 -47.10 12.82 -22.83
CA MET A 11 -45.95 11.92 -22.77
C MET A 11 -45.41 11.83 -24.19
N TRP A 12 -44.58 12.80 -24.58
CA TRP A 12 -43.63 12.55 -25.66
C TRP A 12 -42.70 11.45 -25.15
N PRO A 13 -42.68 10.25 -25.75
CA PRO A 13 -41.60 9.35 -25.48
C PRO A 13 -40.37 10.03 -26.10
N THR A 14 -39.54 10.64 -25.26
CA THR A 14 -38.14 10.87 -25.62
C THR A 14 -37.51 9.48 -25.70
N ASN A 15 -37.73 8.79 -26.82
CA ASN A 15 -36.85 7.74 -27.29
C ASN A 15 -35.54 8.41 -27.72
N SER A 16 -34.86 9.06 -26.78
CA SER A 16 -33.42 9.13 -26.81
C SER A 16 -32.97 7.71 -26.55
N ALA A 17 -32.76 6.95 -27.64
CA ALA A 17 -31.92 5.77 -27.59
C ALA A 17 -30.61 6.23 -26.96
N ILE A 18 -30.44 5.97 -25.66
CA ILE A 18 -29.14 6.06 -25.03
C ILE A 18 -28.31 5.05 -25.82
N ASP A 19 -27.35 5.55 -26.60
CA ASP A 19 -26.41 4.70 -27.32
C ASP A 19 -25.88 3.68 -26.31
N GLU A 20 -26.13 2.38 -26.54
CA GLU A 20 -25.68 1.31 -25.63
C GLU A 20 -24.16 1.42 -25.39
N ARG A 21 -23.39 2.00 -26.33
CA ARG A 21 -21.96 2.28 -26.15
C ARG A 21 -21.68 3.36 -25.09
N LEU A 22 -22.59 4.30 -24.87
CA LEU A 22 -22.52 5.27 -23.78
C LEU A 22 -22.99 4.70 -22.43
N SER A 23 -23.68 3.56 -22.40
CA SER A 23 -24.19 2.98 -21.14
C SER A 23 -23.13 2.31 -20.27
N LYS A 24 -21.97 1.92 -20.84
CA LYS A 24 -20.87 1.26 -20.12
C LYS A 24 -19.49 1.72 -20.64
N PRO A 25 -18.99 2.91 -20.24
CA PRO A 25 -17.71 3.43 -20.69
C PRO A 25 -16.52 2.68 -20.07
N ASN A 26 -15.39 2.64 -20.77
CA ASN A 26 -14.14 2.16 -20.17
C ASN A 26 -13.65 3.11 -19.08
N ILE A 27 -13.39 2.58 -17.89
CA ILE A 27 -12.93 3.35 -16.72
C ILE A 27 -11.45 3.07 -16.51
N ILE A 28 -10.62 4.11 -16.60
CA ILE A 28 -9.17 4.03 -16.33
C ILE A 28 -8.85 4.96 -15.16
N LEU A 29 -8.32 4.39 -14.08
CA LEU A 29 -7.96 5.11 -12.86
C LEU A 29 -6.44 5.14 -12.69
N PHE A 30 -5.85 6.33 -12.75
CA PHE A 30 -4.44 6.54 -12.46
C PHE A 30 -4.29 7.05 -11.02
N MET A 31 -3.57 6.31 -10.18
CA MET A 31 -3.19 6.73 -8.84
C MET A 31 -1.67 6.77 -8.73
N VAL A 32 -1.12 7.98 -8.55
CA VAL A 32 0.32 8.20 -8.38
C VAL A 32 0.65 8.19 -6.88
N ASP A 33 1.74 7.52 -6.51
CA ASP A 33 2.16 7.38 -5.11
C ASP A 33 3.01 8.60 -4.70
N ASP A 34 2.61 9.28 -3.63
CA ASP A 34 3.31 10.43 -3.01
C ASP A 34 3.64 11.62 -3.94
N LEU A 35 2.82 11.85 -4.97
CA LEU A 35 2.91 13.04 -5.84
C LEU A 35 2.30 14.27 -5.15
N GLY A 36 3.08 15.33 -5.00
CA GLY A 36 2.61 16.59 -4.44
C GLY A 36 1.70 17.36 -5.39
N ILE A 37 0.71 18.07 -4.86
CA ILE A 37 -0.20 18.91 -5.66
C ILE A 37 0.54 20.00 -6.46
N GLY A 38 1.69 20.46 -5.97
CA GLY A 38 2.54 21.45 -6.63
C GLY A 38 3.57 20.88 -7.61
N ASP A 39 3.59 19.56 -7.87
CA ASP A 39 4.58 18.94 -8.76
C ASP A 39 4.20 19.03 -10.24
N LEU A 40 2.91 19.13 -10.55
CA LEU A 40 2.40 19.11 -11.92
C LEU A 40 2.41 20.50 -12.56
N GLY A 41 2.74 20.57 -13.85
CA GLY A 41 2.69 21.80 -14.64
C GLY A 41 1.32 22.46 -14.64
N CYS A 42 0.27 21.65 -14.81
CA CYS A 42 -1.12 22.12 -14.77
C CYS A 42 -1.58 22.64 -13.38
N TYR A 43 -0.78 22.48 -12.34
CA TYR A 43 -0.97 23.05 -11.00
C TYR A 43 0.06 24.15 -10.64
N GLY A 44 0.89 24.57 -11.60
CA GLY A 44 1.79 25.72 -11.47
C GLY A 44 3.29 25.39 -11.42
N ASN A 45 3.69 24.12 -11.50
CA ASN A 45 5.10 23.77 -11.55
C ASN A 45 5.73 24.17 -12.89
N THR A 46 6.88 24.84 -12.87
CA THR A 46 7.59 25.24 -14.10
C THR A 46 8.90 24.47 -14.34
N SER A 47 9.28 23.60 -13.40
CA SER A 47 10.57 22.89 -13.44
C SER A 47 10.43 21.43 -13.89
N LEU A 48 9.33 20.76 -13.51
CA LEU A 48 9.06 19.37 -13.83
C LEU A 48 8.38 19.23 -15.21
N ARG A 49 8.67 18.12 -15.90
CA ARG A 49 8.10 17.84 -17.23
C ARG A 49 6.94 16.86 -17.12
N THR A 50 5.71 17.38 -17.18
CA THR A 50 4.47 16.59 -17.04
C THR A 50 3.53 16.68 -18.25
N PRO A 51 4.02 16.74 -19.50
CA PRO A 51 3.20 17.16 -20.65
C PRO A 51 1.96 16.29 -20.90
N ASN A 52 2.03 14.98 -20.64
CA ASN A 52 0.88 14.09 -20.83
C ASN A 52 -0.23 14.34 -19.80
N ILE A 53 0.13 14.64 -18.56
CA ILE A 53 -0.84 14.94 -17.48
C ILE A 53 -1.41 16.34 -17.71
N ASP A 54 -0.58 17.28 -18.16
CA ASP A 54 -1.02 18.64 -18.48
C ASP A 54 -2.02 18.64 -19.66
N ASN A 55 -1.75 17.82 -20.69
CA ASN A 55 -2.67 17.61 -21.80
C ASN A 55 -3.99 16.96 -21.35
N LEU A 56 -3.95 15.99 -20.43
CA LEU A 56 -5.15 15.38 -19.86
C LEU A 56 -5.99 16.42 -19.09
N ALA A 57 -5.35 17.30 -18.32
CA ALA A 57 -6.03 18.38 -17.61
C ALA A 57 -6.65 19.42 -18.56
N ASN A 58 -5.99 19.73 -19.68
CA ASN A 58 -6.50 20.66 -20.70
C ASN A 58 -7.71 20.10 -21.45
N GLY A 59 -7.78 18.77 -21.64
CA GLY A 59 -8.89 18.09 -22.32
C GLY A 59 -10.04 17.67 -21.40
N GLY A 60 -9.98 17.98 -20.10
CA GLY A 60 -10.93 17.46 -19.11
C GLY A 60 -11.16 18.38 -17.93
N ILE A 61 -11.55 17.79 -16.80
CA ILE A 61 -11.82 18.53 -15.55
C ILE A 61 -10.58 18.47 -14.66
N LYS A 62 -10.11 19.63 -14.21
CA LYS A 62 -9.05 19.76 -13.20
C LYS A 62 -9.65 20.10 -11.84
N LEU A 63 -9.48 19.20 -10.87
CA LEU A 63 -9.98 19.41 -9.51
C LEU A 63 -9.00 20.26 -8.70
N THR A 64 -9.43 21.40 -8.19
CA THR A 64 -8.59 22.26 -7.33
C THR A 64 -8.65 21.88 -5.86
N HIS A 65 -9.66 21.08 -5.47
CA HIS A 65 -9.90 20.64 -4.09
C HIS A 65 -10.23 19.14 -4.05
N HIS A 66 -9.29 18.30 -4.50
CA HIS A 66 -9.40 16.85 -4.36
C HIS A 66 -8.73 16.39 -3.07
N VAL A 67 -9.52 15.95 -2.09
CA VAL A 67 -9.04 15.63 -0.74
C VAL A 67 -9.00 14.12 -0.55
N ALA A 68 -7.79 13.57 -0.38
CA ALA A 68 -7.63 12.17 -0.01
C ALA A 68 -8.19 11.93 1.40
N ALA A 69 -8.85 10.79 1.61
CA ALA A 69 -9.51 10.47 2.89
C ALA A 69 -8.51 10.24 4.05
N SER A 70 -7.22 10.13 3.76
CA SER A 70 -6.15 9.96 4.74
C SER A 70 -4.80 10.41 4.17
N PRO A 71 -3.86 10.90 5.01
CA PRO A 71 -2.52 11.30 4.58
C PRO A 71 -1.55 10.12 4.38
N LEU A 72 -1.98 8.86 4.54
CA LEU A 72 -1.13 7.67 4.44
C LEU A 72 -1.62 6.69 3.37
N CYS A 73 -0.70 5.94 2.75
CA CYS A 73 -0.99 5.07 1.62
C CYS A 73 -2.11 4.05 1.89
N THR A 74 -1.94 3.18 2.90
CA THR A 74 -2.89 2.10 3.23
C THR A 74 -4.32 2.63 3.49
N PRO A 75 -4.56 3.56 4.43
CA PRO A 75 -5.90 4.10 4.65
C PRO A 75 -6.46 4.85 3.44
N SER A 76 -5.65 5.64 2.72
CA SER A 76 -6.11 6.38 1.53
C SER A 76 -6.58 5.43 0.43
N ARG A 77 -5.82 4.36 0.16
CA ARG A 77 -6.18 3.32 -0.82
C ARG A 77 -7.40 2.52 -0.40
N ALA A 78 -7.54 2.19 0.89
CA ALA A 78 -8.73 1.52 1.41
C ALA A 78 -9.99 2.37 1.18
N ALA A 79 -9.93 3.66 1.51
CA ALA A 79 -11.04 4.57 1.29
C ALA A 79 -11.35 4.78 -0.19
N PHE A 80 -10.33 4.86 -1.05
CA PHE A 80 -10.51 4.98 -2.48
C PHE A 80 -11.27 3.80 -3.08
N LEU A 81 -10.93 2.57 -2.69
CA LEU A 81 -11.58 1.37 -3.23
C LEU A 81 -12.99 1.19 -2.70
N THR A 82 -13.24 1.53 -1.43
CA THR A 82 -14.52 1.25 -0.75
C THR A 82 -15.51 2.42 -0.74
N GLY A 83 -15.03 3.64 -1.04
CA GLY A 83 -15.81 4.87 -0.86
C GLY A 83 -16.13 5.19 0.61
N ARG A 84 -15.48 4.52 1.57
CA ARG A 84 -15.76 4.59 3.00
C ARG A 84 -14.57 5.16 3.75
N TYR A 85 -14.82 5.91 4.82
CA TYR A 85 -13.74 6.37 5.70
C TYR A 85 -12.93 5.18 6.24
N PRO A 86 -11.59 5.25 6.31
CA PRO A 86 -10.74 4.11 6.67
C PRO A 86 -11.06 3.49 8.04
N ILE A 87 -11.54 4.31 8.98
CA ILE A 87 -11.96 3.86 10.31
C ILE A 87 -13.13 2.86 10.26
N ARG A 88 -13.96 2.86 9.20
CA ARG A 88 -15.14 1.99 9.09
C ARG A 88 -14.76 0.54 8.75
N SER A 89 -13.64 0.36 8.06
CA SER A 89 -13.08 -0.94 7.69
C SER A 89 -11.93 -1.36 8.60
N GLY A 90 -11.63 -0.59 9.66
CA GLY A 90 -10.46 -0.84 10.51
C GLY A 90 -9.11 -0.62 9.81
N MET A 91 -9.10 -0.02 8.61
CA MET A 91 -7.89 0.26 7.83
C MET A 91 -7.18 1.54 8.29
N ALA A 92 -7.20 1.80 9.60
CA ALA A 92 -6.56 2.93 10.24
C ALA A 92 -5.92 2.46 11.55
N SER A 93 -4.73 2.97 11.86
CA SER A 93 -3.99 2.60 13.05
C SER A 93 -4.01 3.73 14.07
N LEU A 94 -4.21 3.39 15.34
CA LEU A 94 -3.97 4.29 16.48
C LEU A 94 -2.48 4.32 16.87
N ASN A 95 -1.70 3.38 16.35
CA ASN A 95 -0.26 3.26 16.62
C ASN A 95 0.55 4.09 15.62
N ARG A 96 1.86 4.22 15.88
CA ARG A 96 2.79 4.93 14.99
C ARG A 96 2.93 4.28 13.61
N LEU A 97 2.62 2.98 13.49
CA LEU A 97 2.60 2.26 12.23
C LEU A 97 1.21 2.40 11.60
N GLY A 98 1.07 3.36 10.68
CA GLY A 98 -0.19 3.63 9.98
C GLY A 98 -0.34 2.95 8.62
N VAL A 99 0.64 2.15 8.21
CA VAL A 99 0.66 1.42 6.93
C VAL A 99 1.28 0.04 7.10
N PHE A 100 0.94 -0.90 6.21
CA PHE A 100 1.58 -2.22 6.20
C PHE A 100 3.02 -2.10 5.70
N LEU A 101 3.97 -2.63 6.47
CA LEU A 101 5.39 -2.71 6.09
C LEU A 101 5.82 -4.13 5.73
N PHE A 102 4.99 -5.12 6.05
CA PHE A 102 5.32 -6.54 5.91
C PHE A 102 4.29 -7.25 5.04
N SER A 103 4.75 -7.96 4.01
CA SER A 103 3.91 -8.76 3.10
C SER A 103 3.23 -9.93 3.82
N ALA A 104 3.91 -10.49 4.82
CA ALA A 104 3.44 -11.60 5.65
C ALA A 104 2.63 -11.16 6.87
N SER A 105 2.21 -9.88 6.94
CA SER A 105 1.26 -9.47 7.98
C SER A 105 -0.14 -9.98 7.67
N SER A 106 -0.87 -10.38 8.71
CA SER A 106 -2.24 -10.90 8.59
C SER A 106 -3.30 -9.81 8.45
N GLY A 107 -2.91 -8.53 8.52
CA GLY A 107 -3.81 -7.40 8.36
C GLY A 107 -3.96 -7.02 6.89
N GLY A 108 -5.18 -6.63 6.52
CA GLY A 108 -5.50 -6.16 5.18
C GLY A 108 -6.93 -5.66 5.09
N LEU A 109 -7.34 -5.29 3.87
CA LEU A 109 -8.73 -4.87 3.60
C LEU A 109 -9.67 -6.02 3.97
N PRO A 110 -10.63 -5.84 4.90
CA PRO A 110 -11.52 -6.93 5.32
C PRO A 110 -12.25 -7.55 4.13
N ALA A 111 -12.41 -8.88 4.14
CA ALA A 111 -13.03 -9.62 3.05
C ALA A 111 -14.49 -9.21 2.80
N GLU A 112 -15.15 -8.64 3.82
CA GLU A 112 -16.52 -8.14 3.79
C GLU A 112 -16.64 -6.76 3.14
N GLU A 113 -15.54 -6.01 2.99
CA GLU A 113 -15.57 -4.70 2.34
C GLU A 113 -15.68 -4.86 0.81
N ILE A 114 -16.67 -4.17 0.25
CA ILE A 114 -16.96 -4.21 -1.19
C ILE A 114 -16.21 -3.06 -1.86
N THR A 115 -15.35 -3.38 -2.82
CA THR A 115 -14.63 -2.39 -3.63
C THR A 115 -15.46 -1.97 -4.84
N PHE A 116 -15.18 -0.81 -5.42
CA PHE A 116 -15.74 -0.44 -6.72
C PHE A 116 -15.36 -1.46 -7.81
N ALA A 117 -14.20 -2.12 -7.70
CA ALA A 117 -13.79 -3.14 -8.65
C ALA A 117 -14.72 -4.36 -8.58
N LYS A 118 -15.11 -4.79 -7.38
CA LYS A 118 -16.08 -5.88 -7.20
C LYS A 118 -17.45 -5.53 -7.77
N LEU A 119 -17.91 -4.29 -7.57
CA LEU A 119 -19.17 -3.80 -8.14
C LEU A 119 -19.10 -3.78 -9.68
N LEU A 120 -18.03 -3.26 -10.26
CA LEU A 120 -17.84 -3.23 -11.72
C LEU A 120 -17.73 -4.65 -12.31
N GLN A 121 -17.02 -5.56 -11.64
CA GLN A 121 -16.93 -6.97 -12.02
C GLN A 121 -18.31 -7.63 -12.09
N GLN A 122 -19.19 -7.35 -11.11
CA GLN A 122 -20.58 -7.85 -11.10
C GLN A 122 -21.41 -7.30 -12.26
N GLU A 123 -21.11 -6.07 -12.70
CA GLU A 123 -21.74 -5.43 -13.86
C GLU A 123 -21.14 -5.87 -15.22
N GLY A 124 -20.22 -6.84 -15.21
CA GLY A 124 -19.61 -7.43 -16.40
C GLY A 124 -18.38 -6.72 -16.93
N TYR A 125 -17.79 -5.77 -16.18
CA TYR A 125 -16.51 -5.19 -16.55
C TYR A 125 -15.38 -6.18 -16.35
N SER A 126 -14.39 -6.13 -17.25
CA SER A 126 -13.07 -6.73 -16.98
C SER A 126 -12.26 -5.78 -16.13
N THR A 127 -11.75 -6.28 -15.00
CA THR A 127 -11.12 -5.46 -13.95
C THR A 127 -9.64 -5.80 -13.80
N GLY A 128 -8.78 -4.79 -13.81
CA GLY A 128 -7.33 -4.98 -13.74
C GLY A 128 -6.68 -4.00 -12.77
N LEU A 129 -5.78 -4.52 -11.93
CA LEU A 129 -4.91 -3.71 -11.08
C LEU A 129 -3.46 -3.88 -11.52
N ILE A 130 -2.82 -2.79 -11.95
CA ILE A 130 -1.40 -2.78 -12.30
C ILE A 130 -0.69 -1.80 -11.36
N GLY A 131 0.37 -2.27 -10.69
CA GLY A 131 1.16 -1.46 -9.76
C GLY A 131 0.95 -1.82 -8.29
N LYS A 132 0.66 -0.83 -7.43
CA LYS A 132 0.70 -0.99 -5.97
C LYS A 132 -0.67 -1.33 -5.37
N TRP A 133 -0.72 -2.37 -4.55
CA TRP A 133 -1.92 -2.73 -3.76
C TRP A 133 -1.93 -2.07 -2.38
N HIS A 134 -1.03 -2.51 -1.49
CA HIS A 134 -0.79 -1.98 -0.14
C HIS A 134 -1.95 -2.12 0.86
N LEU A 135 -2.75 -3.17 0.71
CA LEU A 135 -3.92 -3.48 1.56
C LEU A 135 -3.92 -4.92 2.07
N GLY A 136 -2.75 -5.46 2.36
CA GLY A 136 -2.58 -6.83 2.87
C GLY A 136 -2.48 -7.88 1.77
N LEU A 137 -2.22 -9.12 2.16
CA LEU A 137 -2.08 -10.25 1.24
C LEU A 137 -2.85 -11.49 1.72
N ASN A 138 -2.48 -12.00 2.89
CA ASN A 138 -2.98 -13.23 3.49
C ASN A 138 -3.57 -12.97 4.88
N CYS A 139 -4.37 -13.90 5.41
CA CYS A 139 -4.96 -13.85 6.75
C CYS A 139 -4.30 -14.85 7.69
N ASN A 140 -4.69 -16.11 7.58
CA ASN A 140 -4.36 -17.20 8.49
C ASN A 140 -3.28 -18.12 7.92
N SER A 141 -3.19 -18.23 6.60
CA SER A 141 -2.25 -19.11 5.89
C SER A 141 -1.57 -18.36 4.76
N SER A 142 -0.34 -18.73 4.42
CA SER A 142 0.44 -18.11 3.34
C SER A 142 -0.15 -18.29 1.94
N HIS A 143 -1.24 -19.05 1.80
CA HIS A 143 -1.90 -19.38 0.53
C HIS A 143 -3.40 -19.04 0.51
N ASP A 144 -3.96 -18.41 1.54
CA ASP A 144 -5.38 -18.08 1.56
C ASP A 144 -5.73 -16.83 0.75
N PHE A 145 -4.75 -15.93 0.56
CA PHE A 145 -4.86 -14.71 -0.22
C PHE A 145 -6.08 -13.85 0.13
N CYS A 146 -6.60 -13.92 1.35
CA CYS A 146 -7.89 -13.31 1.71
C CYS A 146 -7.97 -11.79 1.41
N HIS A 147 -6.83 -11.09 1.41
CA HIS A 147 -6.71 -9.65 1.18
C HIS A 147 -6.13 -9.32 -0.21
N HIS A 148 -5.86 -10.33 -1.04
CA HIS A 148 -5.27 -10.17 -2.36
C HIS A 148 -6.23 -9.46 -3.33
N PRO A 149 -5.73 -8.63 -4.28
CA PRO A 149 -6.58 -7.89 -5.22
C PRO A 149 -7.64 -8.74 -5.93
N LEU A 150 -7.29 -9.97 -6.32
CA LEU A 150 -8.21 -10.89 -7.00
C LEU A 150 -9.41 -11.30 -6.13
N ASN A 151 -9.24 -11.31 -4.82
CA ASN A 151 -10.33 -11.60 -3.88
C ASN A 151 -11.16 -10.33 -3.57
N HIS A 152 -10.74 -9.17 -4.06
CA HIS A 152 -11.43 -7.89 -3.95
C HIS A 152 -11.90 -7.34 -5.31
N GLY A 153 -12.19 -8.23 -6.26
CA GLY A 153 -12.91 -7.87 -7.48
C GLY A 153 -12.04 -7.40 -8.65
N PHE A 154 -10.74 -7.73 -8.65
CA PHE A 154 -9.89 -7.58 -9.83
C PHE A 154 -9.68 -8.93 -10.54
N ASP A 155 -9.90 -9.02 -11.84
CA ASP A 155 -9.66 -10.24 -12.62
C ASP A 155 -8.17 -10.45 -12.93
N HIS A 156 -7.41 -9.36 -12.96
CA HIS A 156 -5.98 -9.35 -13.27
C HIS A 156 -5.20 -8.49 -12.28
N PHE A 157 -4.06 -9.01 -11.81
CA PHE A 157 -3.12 -8.25 -11.00
C PHE A 157 -1.69 -8.42 -11.53
N TYR A 158 -0.99 -7.31 -11.73
CA TYR A 158 0.46 -7.31 -11.94
C TYR A 158 1.11 -6.17 -11.18
N GLY A 159 1.85 -6.49 -10.13
CA GLY A 159 2.19 -5.46 -9.16
C GLY A 159 2.87 -5.91 -7.90
N ILE A 160 2.94 -5.00 -6.95
CA ILE A 160 3.53 -5.21 -5.63
C ILE A 160 2.42 -5.23 -4.55
N PRO A 161 2.44 -6.21 -3.63
CA PRO A 161 1.39 -6.32 -2.61
C PRO A 161 1.51 -5.28 -1.50
N VAL A 162 2.74 -4.81 -1.23
CA VAL A 162 3.05 -3.83 -0.18
C VAL A 162 3.51 -2.49 -0.78
N ASN A 163 4.61 -1.91 -0.29
CA ASN A 163 5.07 -0.59 -0.68
C ASN A 163 6.50 -0.65 -1.25
N ASN A 164 6.81 0.29 -2.14
CA ASN A 164 8.17 0.54 -2.60
C ASN A 164 8.88 1.45 -1.59
N ILE A 165 9.60 0.86 -0.63
CA ILE A 165 10.33 1.60 0.40
C ILE A 165 11.85 1.56 0.15
N ARG A 166 12.60 2.43 0.84
CA ARG A 166 14.07 2.54 0.71
C ARG A 166 14.78 1.20 0.88
N ASP A 167 14.33 0.37 1.82
CA ASP A 167 14.89 -0.96 2.10
C ASP A 167 14.77 -1.96 0.93
N CYS A 168 13.93 -1.67 -0.07
CA CYS A 168 13.83 -2.48 -1.28
C CYS A 168 14.95 -2.21 -2.29
N ARG A 169 15.63 -1.06 -2.20
CA ARG A 169 16.74 -0.67 -3.07
C ARG A 169 18.05 -0.56 -2.28
N PRO A 170 19.06 -1.39 -2.59
CA PRO A 170 20.37 -1.27 -1.97
C PRO A 170 20.95 0.14 -2.16
N GLY A 171 21.42 0.75 -1.08
CA GLY A 171 22.03 2.09 -1.10
C GLY A 171 21.12 3.24 -0.68
N ASP A 172 19.78 3.06 -0.68
CA ASP A 172 18.83 4.14 -0.38
C ASP A 172 18.62 4.37 1.13
N GLY A 173 19.29 3.58 1.97
CA GLY A 173 19.13 3.58 3.43
C GLY A 173 17.90 2.79 3.88
N SER A 174 17.46 3.01 5.13
CA SER A 174 16.38 2.22 5.73
C SER A 174 15.34 3.07 6.43
N VAL A 175 14.06 2.73 6.24
CA VAL A 175 12.92 3.33 6.96
C VAL A 175 12.87 2.89 8.43
N PHE A 176 13.49 1.76 8.78
CA PHE A 176 13.48 1.21 10.13
C PHE A 176 14.48 1.88 11.07
N ILE A 177 15.44 2.66 10.55
CA ILE A 177 16.48 3.32 11.36
C ILE A 177 15.88 4.17 12.48
N LYS A 178 14.76 4.88 12.24
CA LYS A 178 14.13 5.71 13.28
C LYS A 178 13.60 4.85 14.43
N GLY A 179 12.95 3.72 14.13
CA GLY A 179 12.48 2.77 15.14
C GLY A 179 13.65 2.14 15.90
N ILE A 180 14.70 1.76 15.18
CA ILE A 180 15.93 1.20 15.77
C ILE A 180 16.58 2.19 16.71
N LYS A 181 16.84 3.43 16.26
CA LYS A 181 17.48 4.47 17.08
C LYS A 181 16.67 4.82 18.32
N MET A 182 15.36 4.60 18.32
CA MET A 182 14.50 4.86 19.46
C MET A 182 14.56 3.75 20.52
N HIS A 183 14.69 2.49 20.10
CA HIS A 183 14.58 1.34 21.01
C HIS A 183 15.92 0.66 21.32
N ILE A 184 16.86 0.64 20.37
CA ILE A 184 18.09 -0.14 20.49
C ILE A 184 19.19 0.60 21.28
N PRO A 185 19.52 1.89 21.02
CA PRO A 185 20.59 2.58 21.75
C PRO A 185 20.35 2.63 23.26
N SER A 186 19.14 2.97 23.68
CA SER A 186 18.76 3.04 25.10
C SER A 186 18.83 1.66 25.77
N THR A 187 18.33 0.62 25.11
CA THR A 187 18.39 -0.75 25.66
C THR A 187 19.83 -1.23 25.72
N LEU A 188 20.59 -1.11 24.63
CA LEU A 188 21.99 -1.55 24.58
C LEU A 188 22.87 -0.79 25.58
N GLN A 189 22.62 0.51 25.78
CA GLN A 189 23.30 1.34 26.78
C GLN A 189 22.94 0.90 28.21
N ILE A 190 21.66 0.69 28.52
CA ILE A 190 21.22 0.22 29.85
C ILE A 190 21.83 -1.15 30.13
N THR A 191 21.76 -2.05 29.17
CA THR A 191 22.32 -3.41 29.20
C THR A 191 23.84 -3.36 29.39
N GLY A 192 24.56 -2.51 28.64
CA GLY A 192 26.01 -2.32 28.76
C GLY A 192 26.45 -1.68 30.09
N ILE A 193 25.77 -0.63 30.54
CA ILE A 193 26.05 0.00 31.85
C ILE A 193 25.78 -1.00 32.97
N SER A 194 24.66 -1.73 32.92
CA SER A 194 24.31 -2.74 33.92
C SER A 194 25.38 -3.83 34.01
N LEU A 195 25.94 -4.28 32.89
CA LEU A 195 27.06 -5.23 32.89
C LEU A 195 28.30 -4.68 33.56
N ILE A 196 28.73 -3.49 33.13
CA ILE A 196 29.96 -2.87 33.66
C ILE A 196 29.81 -2.65 35.17
N THR A 197 28.65 -2.15 35.61
CA THR A 197 28.35 -1.99 37.04
C THR A 197 28.38 -3.33 37.78
N LEU A 198 27.76 -4.38 37.24
CA LEU A 198 27.76 -5.72 37.86
C LEU A 198 29.17 -6.31 37.95
N GLU A 199 29.99 -6.16 36.91
CA GLU A 199 31.37 -6.64 36.89
C GLU A 199 32.26 -5.88 37.89
N VAL A 200 32.09 -4.56 38.00
CA VAL A 200 32.77 -3.73 39.00
C VAL A 200 32.34 -4.10 40.42
N MET A 201 31.04 -4.29 40.67
CA MET A 201 30.54 -4.73 41.98
C MET A 201 31.03 -6.13 42.36
N HIS A 202 31.22 -7.00 41.37
CA HIS A 202 31.84 -8.31 41.56
C HIS A 202 33.32 -8.20 41.92
N TYR A 203 34.07 -7.37 41.19
CA TYR A 203 35.49 -7.14 41.42
C TYR A 203 35.79 -6.51 42.78
N ILE A 204 34.96 -5.56 43.24
CA ILE A 204 35.08 -4.92 44.56
C ILE A 204 34.62 -5.87 45.70
N GLY A 205 34.12 -7.06 45.37
CA GLY A 205 33.73 -8.09 46.34
C GLY A 205 32.38 -7.84 47.02
N PHE A 206 31.57 -6.92 46.50
CA PHE A 206 30.26 -6.57 47.06
C PHE A 206 29.21 -7.68 46.81
N PHE A 207 29.31 -8.39 45.67
CA PHE A 207 28.51 -9.59 45.36
C PHE A 207 29.31 -10.63 44.57
N LYS A 208 29.06 -11.93 44.79
CA LYS A 208 29.61 -13.01 43.94
C LYS A 208 28.66 -13.28 42.77
N ILE A 209 29.06 -12.90 41.56
CA ILE A 209 28.32 -13.20 40.34
C ILE A 209 28.76 -14.58 39.83
N PRO A 210 27.86 -15.55 39.70
CA PRO A 210 28.22 -16.83 39.10
C PRO A 210 28.54 -16.62 37.61
N HIS A 211 29.68 -17.16 37.14
CA HIS A 211 30.11 -17.05 35.73
C HIS A 211 29.04 -17.47 34.70
N ARG A 212 28.10 -18.34 35.09
CA ARG A 212 26.95 -18.73 34.26
C ARG A 212 26.06 -17.55 33.88
N MET A 213 25.84 -16.58 34.78
CA MET A 213 25.02 -15.40 34.47
C MET A 213 25.65 -14.49 33.42
N VAL A 214 26.98 -14.35 33.45
CA VAL A 214 27.74 -13.62 32.42
C VAL A 214 27.56 -14.31 31.06
N GLY A 215 27.64 -15.65 31.02
CA GLY A 215 27.38 -16.44 29.82
C GLY A 215 25.98 -16.24 29.23
N TYR A 216 24.92 -16.26 30.07
CA TYR A 216 23.55 -16.02 29.60
C TYR A 216 23.36 -14.62 29.01
N PHE A 217 24.04 -13.62 29.56
CA PHE A 217 23.97 -12.27 29.05
C PHE A 217 24.64 -12.12 27.68
N PHE A 218 25.84 -12.68 27.50
CA PHE A 218 26.49 -12.69 26.19
C PHE A 218 25.63 -13.39 25.14
N LEU A 219 25.04 -14.53 25.50
CA LEU A 219 24.11 -15.25 24.62
C LEU A 219 22.91 -14.37 24.21
N LEU A 220 22.32 -13.62 25.16
CA LEU A 220 21.22 -12.70 24.88
C LEU A 220 21.62 -11.61 23.88
N VAL A 221 22.76 -10.94 24.10
CA VAL A 221 23.26 -9.88 23.21
C VAL A 221 23.54 -10.42 21.80
N ILE A 222 24.22 -11.56 21.70
CA ILE A 222 24.50 -12.22 20.41
C ILE A 222 23.20 -12.57 19.70
N THR A 223 22.22 -13.10 20.42
CA THR A 223 20.91 -13.45 19.86
C THR A 223 20.18 -12.21 19.34
N LEU A 224 20.16 -11.10 20.09
CA LEU A 224 19.55 -9.84 19.66
C LEU A 224 20.23 -9.27 18.41
N MET A 225 21.56 -9.27 18.38
CA MET A 225 22.32 -8.83 17.20
C MET A 225 22.05 -9.72 15.99
N ALA A 226 21.98 -11.04 16.18
CA ALA A 226 21.64 -11.98 15.12
C ALA A 226 20.24 -11.73 14.57
N ILE A 227 19.24 -11.48 15.43
CA ILE A 227 17.87 -11.15 15.01
C ILE A 227 17.85 -9.87 14.14
N ILE A 228 18.53 -8.80 14.57
CA ILE A 228 18.59 -7.55 13.81
C ILE A 228 19.30 -7.77 12.47
N PHE A 229 20.42 -8.49 12.47
CA PHE A 229 21.16 -8.81 11.25
C PHE A 229 20.30 -9.62 10.28
N LEU A 230 19.64 -10.68 10.77
CA LEU A 230 18.73 -11.50 9.97
C LEU A 230 17.56 -10.70 9.43
N PHE A 231 16.98 -9.80 10.22
CA PHE A 231 15.91 -8.91 9.77
C PHE A 231 16.37 -8.10 8.54
N PHE A 232 17.47 -7.37 8.63
CA PHE A 232 17.94 -6.53 7.52
C PHE A 232 18.38 -7.33 6.31
N ASN A 233 19.06 -8.45 6.52
CA ASN A 233 19.54 -9.28 5.43
C ASN A 233 18.39 -9.94 4.66
N ASN A 234 17.28 -10.25 5.34
CA ASN A 234 16.13 -10.93 4.72
C ASN A 234 14.97 -9.99 4.35
N PHE A 235 14.90 -8.77 4.91
CA PHE A 235 13.75 -7.87 4.73
C PHE A 235 13.41 -7.67 3.25
N ARG A 236 14.43 -7.34 2.45
CA ARG A 236 14.26 -7.10 1.01
C ARG A 236 13.73 -8.32 0.29
N GLN A 237 14.28 -9.50 0.58
CA GLN A 237 13.84 -10.75 -0.04
C GLN A 237 12.39 -11.06 0.32
N LEU A 238 12.01 -10.88 1.57
CA LEU A 238 10.69 -11.28 2.06
C LEU A 238 9.57 -10.28 1.71
N ASN A 239 9.89 -9.00 1.48
CA ASN A 239 8.87 -7.95 1.32
C ASN A 239 8.88 -7.25 -0.04
N CYS A 240 9.99 -7.33 -0.79
CA CYS A 240 10.16 -6.56 -2.01
C CYS A 240 10.07 -7.48 -3.24
N PHE A 241 8.89 -8.06 -3.51
CA PHE A 241 8.66 -8.98 -4.62
C PHE A 241 7.47 -8.56 -5.50
N LEU A 242 7.55 -8.94 -6.76
CA LEU A 242 6.54 -8.67 -7.78
C LEU A 242 5.65 -9.89 -7.95
N MET A 243 4.35 -9.66 -8.04
CA MET A 243 3.34 -10.69 -8.25
C MET A 243 2.65 -10.50 -9.59
N ARG A 244 2.25 -11.63 -10.18
CA ARG A 244 1.24 -11.72 -11.23
C ARG A 244 0.16 -12.65 -10.73
N ASN A 245 -1.04 -12.11 -10.53
CA ASN A 245 -2.12 -12.81 -9.83
C ASN A 245 -1.58 -13.40 -8.51
N TYR A 246 -1.89 -14.65 -8.19
CA TYR A 246 -1.43 -15.30 -6.96
C TYR A 246 0.04 -15.75 -6.97
N THR A 247 0.78 -15.53 -8.05
CA THR A 247 2.15 -16.05 -8.22
C THR A 247 3.20 -14.96 -8.06
N ILE A 248 4.26 -15.25 -7.32
CA ILE A 248 5.45 -14.38 -7.26
C ILE A 248 6.24 -14.60 -8.55
N THR A 249 6.40 -13.54 -9.34
CA THR A 249 7.16 -13.58 -10.60
C THR A 249 8.59 -13.08 -10.46
N GLN A 250 8.88 -12.29 -9.43
CA GLN A 250 10.22 -11.74 -9.22
C GLN A 250 10.47 -11.46 -7.74
N GLN A 251 11.57 -11.99 -7.18
CA GLN A 251 11.93 -11.82 -5.77
C GLN A 251 13.47 -11.77 -5.62
N PRO A 252 14.05 -10.64 -5.19
CA PRO A 252 13.39 -9.35 -5.04
C PRO A 252 13.09 -8.72 -6.41
N TRP A 253 12.16 -7.76 -6.50
CA TRP A 253 11.92 -7.08 -7.76
C TRP A 253 13.14 -6.26 -8.20
N ILE A 254 13.25 -6.05 -9.51
CA ILE A 254 14.31 -5.25 -10.13
C ILE A 254 13.72 -3.93 -10.62
N TYR A 255 14.37 -2.80 -10.32
CA TYR A 255 13.90 -1.46 -10.70
C TYR A 255 14.06 -1.14 -12.18
N GLU A 256 15.00 -1.80 -12.85
CA GLU A 256 15.25 -1.60 -14.27
C GLU A 256 13.95 -1.81 -15.06
N ASN A 257 13.56 -0.78 -15.80
CA ASN A 257 12.36 -0.73 -16.62
C ASN A 257 11.05 -1.08 -15.88
N LEU A 258 10.99 -0.92 -14.55
CA LEU A 258 9.81 -1.31 -13.77
C LEU A 258 8.55 -0.54 -14.20
N THR A 259 8.66 0.78 -14.39
CA THR A 259 7.57 1.61 -14.89
C THR A 259 7.12 1.16 -16.28
N GLN A 260 8.06 0.88 -17.18
CA GLN A 260 7.78 0.41 -18.54
C GLN A 260 7.08 -0.96 -18.52
N ARG A 261 7.50 -1.88 -17.65
CA ARG A 261 6.82 -3.17 -17.49
C ARG A 261 5.38 -3.01 -17.01
N PHE A 262 5.11 -2.09 -16.08
CA PHE A 262 3.73 -1.77 -15.68
C PHE A 262 2.94 -1.15 -16.83
N THR A 263 3.54 -0.21 -17.58
CA THR A 263 2.88 0.41 -18.74
C THR A 263 2.55 -0.62 -19.82
N GLU A 264 3.47 -1.52 -20.15
CA GLU A 264 3.22 -2.56 -21.17
C GLU A 264 2.16 -3.57 -20.71
N ASP A 265 2.16 -3.97 -19.43
CA ASP A 265 1.13 -4.86 -18.89
C ASP A 265 -0.25 -4.19 -18.90
N ALA A 266 -0.35 -2.91 -18.52
CA ALA A 266 -1.58 -2.13 -18.62
C ALA A 266 -2.06 -2.00 -20.07
N LYS A 267 -1.16 -1.75 -21.03
CA LYS A 267 -1.51 -1.72 -22.46
C LYS A 267 -2.01 -3.08 -22.95
N HIS A 268 -1.37 -4.17 -22.53
CA HIS A 268 -1.81 -5.52 -22.86
C HIS A 268 -3.19 -5.84 -22.29
N PHE A 269 -3.46 -5.44 -21.04
CA PHE A 269 -4.76 -5.58 -20.43
C PHE A 269 -5.83 -4.81 -21.22
N ILE A 270 -5.60 -3.53 -21.51
CA ILE A 270 -6.55 -2.70 -22.28
C ILE A 270 -6.85 -3.31 -23.65
N ARG A 271 -5.82 -3.72 -24.41
CA ARG A 271 -5.98 -4.31 -25.76
C ARG A 271 -6.69 -5.66 -25.78
N ARG A 272 -6.77 -6.36 -24.64
CA ARG A 272 -7.44 -7.66 -24.56
C ARG A 272 -8.95 -7.53 -24.45
N TYR A 273 -9.45 -6.41 -23.93
CA TYR A 273 -10.86 -6.21 -23.56
C TYR A 273 -11.52 -5.00 -24.24
N VAL A 274 -10.77 -4.24 -25.03
CA VAL A 274 -11.22 -3.15 -25.91
C VAL A 274 -10.94 -3.53 -27.35
#